data_AF-A0A0C2DG10-F1
#
_entry.id   AF-A0A0C2DG10-F1
#
_cell.length_a   1.000
_cell.length_b   1.000
_cell.length_c   1.000
_cell.angle_alpha   90.00
_cell.angle_beta   90.00
_cell.angle_gamma   90.00
#
_symmetry.space_group_name_H-M   'P 1'
#
loop_
_entity.id
_entity.type
_entity.pdbx_description
1 polymer ?
#
loop_
_entity_poly.entity_id
_entity_poly.type
_entity_poly.pdbx_seq_one_letter_code
_entity_poly.pdbx_strand_id
1 'polypeptide(L)'
;MNTYFSLNSYIFVSLSSFAGPYCSGPTRDVHLVMGSALCGPRRKKVQVGASWVGNDSENPFETGLTKKERVLLRETFQRLDEPKEIVGIIFVDIVNDIEPDLKKVFGVDRAPKAAMLKMPKFGGHVARFTDLIDQTTSMLGFTENLSGAWQIVRKTGRIHVKQGFLEQNQNQLEKNYFEVVMNIFIERFIPFLTGEQELPAPDGNEKKKLLTIKKE
;
A
#
# COMPACT_ATOMS: atom_id res chain seq x y z
N MET A 1 9.30 -9.80 19.00
CA MET A 1 9.60 -8.63 18.14
C MET A 1 9.66 -8.97 16.65
N ASN A 2 10.27 -10.07 16.19
CA ASN A 2 10.51 -10.28 14.73
C ASN A 2 9.33 -10.71 13.83
N THR A 3 8.13 -10.99 14.35
CA THR A 3 6.97 -11.37 13.50
C THR A 3 6.28 -10.14 12.89
N TYR A 4 5.83 -9.20 13.72
CA TYR A 4 5.04 -8.02 13.32
C TYR A 4 5.62 -7.21 12.15
N PHE A 5 6.96 -7.11 12.08
CA PHE A 5 7.67 -6.38 11.02
C PHE A 5 7.53 -7.06 9.65
N SER A 6 7.55 -8.41 9.60
CA SER A 6 7.46 -9.19 8.36
C SER A 6 6.06 -9.13 7.72
N LEU A 7 5.00 -9.17 8.53
CA LEU A 7 3.60 -9.18 8.06
C LEU A 7 3.19 -7.87 7.39
N ASN A 8 3.41 -6.75 8.08
CA ASN A 8 3.01 -5.43 7.58
C ASN A 8 3.86 -5.08 6.36
N SER A 9 5.17 -5.36 6.41
CA SER A 9 6.01 -5.28 5.22
C SER A 9 5.43 -6.11 4.08
N TYR A 10 4.87 -7.30 4.30
CA TYR A 10 4.30 -8.11 3.20
C TYR A 10 3.07 -7.50 2.51
N ILE A 11 2.13 -6.86 3.24
CA ILE A 11 1.03 -6.12 2.59
C ILE A 11 1.59 -4.96 1.77
N PHE A 12 2.50 -4.18 2.37
CA PHE A 12 2.98 -2.93 1.81
C PHE A 12 3.97 -3.15 0.65
N VAL A 13 4.83 -4.17 0.73
CA VAL A 13 5.72 -4.66 -0.34
C VAL A 13 4.95 -5.40 -1.44
N SER A 14 3.84 -6.09 -1.13
CA SER A 14 2.96 -6.59 -2.19
C SER A 14 2.36 -5.43 -2.97
N LEU A 15 1.83 -4.41 -2.29
CA LEU A 15 1.29 -3.20 -2.92
C LEU A 15 2.31 -2.47 -3.81
N SER A 16 3.59 -2.38 -3.42
CA SER A 16 4.64 -1.79 -4.27
C SER A 16 5.11 -2.72 -5.40
N SER A 17 5.24 -4.04 -5.15
CA SER A 17 5.71 -5.02 -6.14
C SER A 17 4.70 -5.28 -7.27
N PHE A 18 3.40 -5.23 -7.01
CA PHE A 18 2.38 -5.47 -8.06
C PHE A 18 2.20 -4.32 -9.05
N ALA A 19 2.81 -3.16 -8.80
CA ALA A 19 2.98 -2.10 -9.79
C ALA A 19 4.18 -2.33 -10.74
N GLY A 20 5.02 -3.34 -10.50
CA GLY A 20 6.33 -3.52 -11.15
C GLY A 20 6.33 -4.06 -12.59
N PRO A 21 5.80 -5.26 -12.88
CA PRO A 21 6.16 -5.98 -14.11
C PRO A 21 5.14 -5.87 -15.26
N TYR A 22 4.17 -4.95 -15.21
CA TYR A 22 3.07 -4.85 -16.20
C TYR A 22 3.04 -3.54 -17.00
N CYS A 23 4.05 -2.68 -16.87
CA CYS A 23 4.15 -1.40 -17.58
C CYS A 23 4.94 -1.47 -18.90
N SER A 24 5.34 -2.65 -19.36
CA SER A 24 5.90 -2.87 -20.70
C SER A 24 4.84 -3.45 -21.64
N GLY A 25 4.20 -2.56 -22.42
CA GLY A 25 3.38 -2.98 -23.56
C GLY A 25 4.24 -3.67 -24.63
N PRO A 26 3.68 -4.62 -25.41
CA PRO A 26 4.46 -5.34 -26.41
C PRO A 26 4.85 -4.42 -27.57
N THR A 27 6.15 -4.19 -27.74
CA THR A 27 6.70 -3.68 -29.00
C THR A 27 6.32 -4.64 -30.13
N ARG A 28 5.67 -4.11 -31.16
CA ARG A 28 5.42 -4.84 -32.40
C ARG A 28 6.68 -4.80 -33.23
N ASP A 29 7.30 -5.95 -33.47
CA ASP A 29 8.18 -6.14 -34.62
C ASP A 29 8.02 -7.55 -35.22
N VAL A 30 8.35 -7.66 -36.50
CA VAL A 30 7.79 -8.66 -37.40
C VAL A 30 8.88 -9.62 -37.92
N HIS A 31 8.66 -10.92 -37.68
CA HIS A 31 9.15 -12.07 -38.44
C HIS A 31 10.66 -12.41 -38.47
N LEU A 32 11.04 -13.57 -37.88
CA LEU A 32 11.86 -14.58 -38.58
C LEU A 32 11.68 -16.00 -37.97
N VAL A 33 12.17 -17.02 -38.67
CA VAL A 33 11.89 -18.48 -38.51
C VAL A 33 13.24 -19.21 -38.55
N MET A 34 13.55 -20.32 -37.83
CA MET A 34 12.75 -21.47 -37.34
C MET A 34 13.32 -22.03 -36.00
N GLY A 35 12.63 -22.96 -35.33
CA GLY A 35 13.24 -23.77 -34.25
C GLY A 35 12.26 -24.62 -33.42
N SER A 36 12.44 -25.95 -33.37
CA SER A 36 11.45 -26.91 -32.86
C SER A 36 11.53 -27.26 -31.36
N ALA A 37 10.39 -27.75 -30.86
CA ALA A 37 10.20 -28.70 -29.75
C ALA A 37 10.48 -28.24 -28.30
N LEU A 38 9.39 -28.07 -27.53
CA LEU A 38 9.02 -28.93 -26.37
C LEU A 38 7.78 -28.35 -25.66
N CYS A 39 6.57 -28.62 -26.18
CA CYS A 39 5.33 -28.19 -25.56
C CYS A 39 4.86 -29.16 -24.48
N GLY A 40 5.16 -28.85 -23.20
CA GLY A 40 4.31 -29.30 -22.10
C GLY A 40 2.91 -28.66 -22.18
N PRO A 41 1.89 -29.20 -21.48
CA PRO A 41 0.53 -28.66 -21.55
C PRO A 41 0.44 -27.23 -21.00
N ARG A 42 0.45 -26.23 -21.88
CA ARG A 42 0.14 -24.84 -21.51
C ARG A 42 -1.31 -24.77 -21.03
N ARG A 43 -1.51 -24.82 -19.70
CA ARG A 43 -2.79 -24.56 -19.05
C ARG A 43 -3.29 -23.19 -19.56
N LYS A 44 -4.47 -23.18 -20.20
CA LYS A 44 -5.04 -21.97 -20.79
C LYS A 44 -5.32 -20.95 -19.70
N LYS A 45 -4.56 -19.86 -19.66
CA LYS A 45 -4.92 -18.67 -18.87
C LYS A 45 -6.19 -18.09 -19.50
N VAL A 46 -7.32 -18.20 -18.80
CA VAL A 46 -8.60 -17.65 -19.29
C VAL A 46 -8.63 -16.16 -18.97
N GLN A 47 -8.41 -15.34 -19.99
CA GLN A 47 -8.55 -13.90 -19.89
C GLN A 47 -10.02 -13.50 -19.95
N VAL A 48 -10.55 -12.93 -18.87
CA VAL A 48 -11.90 -12.34 -18.85
C VAL A 48 -11.74 -10.82 -18.77
N GLY A 49 -11.84 -10.17 -19.94
CA GLY A 49 -11.61 -8.72 -20.09
C GLY A 49 -10.16 -8.32 -19.82
N ALA A 50 -9.96 -7.23 -19.06
CA ALA A 50 -8.64 -6.72 -18.67
C ALA A 50 -8.14 -7.28 -17.32
N SER A 51 -8.74 -8.40 -16.85
CA SER A 51 -8.32 -9.06 -15.62
C SER A 51 -7.82 -10.47 -15.92
N TRP A 52 -6.61 -10.76 -15.46
CA TRP A 52 -6.21 -12.15 -15.23
C TRP A 52 -7.06 -12.67 -14.07
N VAL A 53 -7.83 -13.74 -14.29
CA VAL A 53 -8.24 -14.62 -13.20
C VAL A 53 -6.98 -15.36 -12.82
N GLY A 54 -6.34 -14.92 -11.72
CA GLY A 54 -5.14 -15.59 -11.21
C GLY A 54 -5.50 -17.02 -10.82
N ASN A 55 -4.59 -17.96 -11.06
CA ASN A 55 -4.70 -19.28 -10.46
C ASN A 55 -4.45 -19.08 -8.96
N ASP A 56 -5.37 -19.47 -8.07
CA ASP A 56 -5.29 -19.09 -6.66
C ASP A 56 -3.95 -19.50 -6.00
N SER A 57 -3.34 -20.59 -6.49
CA SER A 57 -2.00 -21.06 -6.10
C SER A 57 -0.82 -20.08 -6.30
N GLU A 58 -1.02 -18.94 -6.96
CA GLU A 58 0.00 -17.88 -7.14
C GLU A 58 -0.34 -16.61 -6.32
N ASN A 59 -1.36 -16.64 -5.46
CA ASN A 59 -1.79 -15.48 -4.70
C ASN A 59 -0.76 -15.13 -3.59
N PRO A 60 -0.11 -13.95 -3.63
CA PRO A 60 0.88 -13.52 -2.65
C PRO A 60 0.34 -13.49 -1.21
N PHE A 61 -0.96 -13.25 -1.04
CA PHE A 61 -1.61 -13.19 0.27
C PHE A 61 -1.97 -14.58 0.83
N GLU A 62 -1.91 -15.62 -0.01
CA GLU A 62 -2.05 -17.01 0.39
C GLU A 62 -0.68 -17.64 0.66
N THR A 63 0.31 -17.38 -0.21
CA THR A 63 1.66 -17.94 -0.09
C THR A 63 2.56 -17.19 0.91
N GLY A 64 2.35 -15.89 1.10
CA GLY A 64 3.20 -15.02 1.91
C GLY A 64 2.66 -14.69 3.31
N LEU A 65 1.41 -15.04 3.63
CA LEU A 65 0.79 -14.78 4.94
C LEU A 65 -0.02 -15.99 5.41
N THR A 66 0.32 -16.51 6.59
CA THR A 66 -0.49 -17.54 7.26
C THR A 66 -1.82 -16.97 7.77
N LYS A 67 -2.79 -17.85 8.10
CA LYS A 67 -4.08 -17.43 8.66
C LYS A 67 -3.94 -16.58 9.93
N LYS A 68 -3.07 -16.97 10.87
CA LYS A 68 -2.83 -16.20 12.11
C LYS A 68 -2.33 -14.79 11.82
N GLU A 69 -1.49 -14.66 10.81
CA GLU A 69 -0.90 -13.38 10.41
C GLU A 69 -1.95 -12.45 9.78
N ARG A 70 -2.81 -12.98 8.90
CA ARG A 70 -3.92 -12.20 8.33
C ARG A 70 -4.93 -11.74 9.39
N VAL A 71 -5.25 -12.60 10.35
CA VAL A 71 -6.10 -12.22 11.51
C VAL A 71 -5.44 -11.10 12.31
N LEU A 72 -4.15 -11.24 12.64
CA LEU A 72 -3.40 -10.23 13.37
C LEU A 72 -3.42 -8.88 12.65
N LEU A 73 -3.23 -8.85 11.33
CA LEU A 73 -3.31 -7.63 10.51
C LEU A 73 -4.67 -6.93 10.62
N ARG A 74 -5.77 -7.70 10.71
CA ARG A 74 -7.11 -7.15 10.92
C ARG A 74 -7.29 -6.61 12.33
N GLU A 75 -6.95 -7.40 13.34
CA GLU A 75 -7.07 -7.03 14.76
C GLU A 75 -6.21 -5.80 15.12
N THR A 76 -4.98 -5.71 14.59
CA THR A 76 -4.12 -4.54 14.83
C THR A 76 -4.70 -3.27 14.22
N PHE A 77 -5.28 -3.34 13.02
CA PHE A 77 -5.90 -2.18 12.37
C PHE A 77 -7.22 -1.77 13.05
N GLN A 78 -8.04 -2.73 13.49
CA GLN A 78 -9.30 -2.44 14.19
C GLN A 78 -9.14 -1.82 15.58
N ARG A 79 -7.95 -1.92 16.19
CA ARG A 79 -7.63 -1.28 17.47
C ARG A 79 -7.16 0.17 17.34
N LEU A 80 -6.99 0.69 16.12
CA LEU A 80 -6.62 2.09 15.91
C LEU A 80 -7.83 2.99 16.11
N ASP A 81 -7.70 3.96 17.02
CA ASP A 81 -8.60 5.12 17.06
C ASP A 81 -8.29 6.06 15.88
N GLU A 82 -9.32 6.54 15.19
CA GLU A 82 -9.24 7.43 14.02
C GLU A 82 -8.13 7.08 12.99
N PRO A 83 -8.13 5.88 12.39
CA PRO A 83 -7.07 5.43 11.47
C PRO A 83 -6.87 6.37 10.26
N LYS A 84 -7.93 7.09 9.86
CA LYS A 84 -7.88 8.12 8.81
C LYS A 84 -7.01 9.32 9.19
N GLU A 85 -6.98 9.69 10.47
CA GLU A 85 -6.13 10.79 10.96
C GLU A 85 -4.66 10.37 10.97
N ILE A 86 -4.36 9.15 11.44
CA ILE A 86 -3.02 8.54 11.39
C ILE A 86 -2.51 8.51 9.93
N VAL A 87 -3.30 7.94 9.01
CA VAL A 87 -2.99 7.92 7.56
C VAL A 87 -2.80 9.34 7.02
N GLY A 88 -3.61 10.30 7.48
CA GLY A 88 -3.50 11.71 7.10
C GLY A 88 -2.19 12.37 7.52
N ILE A 89 -1.76 12.17 8.76
CA ILE A 89 -0.47 12.67 9.27
C ILE A 89 0.68 12.09 8.45
N ILE A 90 0.68 10.78 8.21
CA ILE A 90 1.71 10.11 7.40
C ILE A 90 1.77 10.68 5.97
N PHE A 91 0.62 10.89 5.32
CA PHE A 91 0.60 11.53 4.00
C PHE A 91 1.07 12.99 4.03
N VAL A 92 0.81 13.74 5.10
CA VAL A 92 1.31 15.12 5.26
C VAL A 92 2.83 15.13 5.39
N ASP A 93 3.42 14.22 6.17
CA ASP A 93 4.88 14.04 6.25
C ASP A 93 5.44 13.69 4.86
N ILE A 94 4.85 12.71 4.17
CA ILE A 94 5.27 12.29 2.81
C ILE A 94 5.33 13.50 1.87
N VAL A 95 4.22 14.25 1.69
CA VAL A 95 4.21 15.32 0.67
C VAL A 95 4.98 16.56 1.09
N ASN A 96 5.39 16.72 2.35
CA ASN A 96 6.15 17.89 2.78
C ASN A 96 7.64 17.65 2.90
N ASP A 97 8.01 16.50 3.46
CA ASP A 97 9.34 16.30 4.03
C ASP A 97 10.09 15.12 3.36
N ILE A 98 9.37 14.22 2.65
CA ILE A 98 9.94 13.07 1.92
C ILE A 98 9.91 13.27 0.40
N GLU A 99 8.73 13.58 -0.14
CA GLU A 99 8.43 13.56 -1.58
C GLU A 99 7.63 14.81 -1.99
N PRO A 100 8.27 16.00 -2.09
CA PRO A 100 7.59 17.26 -2.34
C PRO A 100 6.99 17.39 -3.74
N ASP A 101 7.43 16.60 -4.73
CA ASP A 101 6.86 16.60 -6.09
C ASP A 101 5.37 16.24 -6.08
N LEU A 102 4.97 15.35 -5.16
CA LEU A 102 3.59 14.95 -4.97
C LEU A 102 2.67 16.10 -4.51
N LYS A 103 3.21 17.21 -3.96
CA LYS A 103 2.38 18.38 -3.62
C LYS A 103 1.60 18.90 -4.82
N LYS A 104 2.24 18.98 -5.99
CA LYS A 104 1.61 19.47 -7.23
C LYS A 104 0.57 18.48 -7.75
N VAL A 105 0.84 17.17 -7.65
CA VAL A 105 -0.09 16.09 -8.02
C VAL A 105 -1.38 16.17 -7.21
N PHE A 106 -1.24 16.33 -5.89
CA PHE A 106 -2.36 16.44 -4.96
C PHE A 106 -2.97 17.85 -4.83
N GLY A 107 -2.40 18.87 -5.50
CA GLY A 107 -2.92 20.25 -5.46
C GLY A 107 -2.78 20.92 -4.10
N VAL A 108 -1.66 20.66 -3.41
CA VAL A 108 -1.33 21.19 -2.07
C VAL A 108 0.01 21.96 -2.07
N ASP A 109 0.52 22.35 -3.24
CA ASP A 109 1.77 23.11 -3.43
C ASP A 109 1.78 24.46 -2.70
N ARG A 110 0.60 25.08 -2.54
CA ARG A 110 0.41 26.37 -1.83
C ARG A 110 -0.33 26.24 -0.50
N ALA A 111 -0.76 25.04 -0.12
CA ALA A 111 -1.54 24.84 1.10
C ALA A 111 -0.62 24.73 2.33
N PRO A 112 -0.90 25.43 3.44
CA PRO A 112 -0.17 25.18 4.70
C PRO A 112 -0.49 23.78 5.22
N LYS A 113 0.45 23.13 5.93
CA LYS A 113 0.29 21.72 6.41
C LYS A 113 -1.08 21.45 7.06
N ALA A 114 -1.51 22.33 7.97
CA ALA A 114 -2.79 22.24 8.68
C ALA A 114 -4.07 22.34 7.81
N ALA A 115 -3.96 22.82 6.56
CA ALA A 115 -5.08 22.88 5.61
C ALA A 115 -5.08 21.73 4.59
N MET A 116 -3.97 21.00 4.43
CA MET A 116 -3.80 20.01 3.35
C MET A 116 -4.90 18.94 3.37
N LEU A 117 -5.23 18.39 4.55
CA LEU A 117 -6.28 17.36 4.69
C LEU A 117 -7.69 17.83 4.31
N LYS A 118 -7.93 19.14 4.23
CA LYS A 118 -9.19 19.74 3.76
C LYS A 118 -9.23 19.92 2.24
N MET A 119 -8.09 19.73 1.54
CA MET A 119 -8.01 19.90 0.09
C MET A 119 -8.59 18.67 -0.63
N PRO A 120 -9.54 18.82 -1.59
CA PRO A 120 -10.35 17.71 -2.09
C PRO A 120 -9.56 16.53 -2.68
N LYS A 121 -8.46 16.81 -3.42
CA LYS A 121 -7.61 15.78 -4.02
C LYS A 121 -6.82 15.00 -2.97
N PHE A 122 -6.21 15.71 -2.01
CA PHE A 122 -5.34 15.14 -0.99
C PHE A 122 -6.12 14.42 0.11
N GLY A 123 -7.04 15.12 0.79
CA GLY A 123 -7.92 14.51 1.79
C GLY A 123 -8.77 13.37 1.22
N GLY A 124 -9.21 13.50 -0.03
CA GLY A 124 -9.88 12.43 -0.75
C GLY A 124 -8.98 11.23 -1.08
N HIS A 125 -7.67 11.41 -1.24
CA HIS A 125 -6.73 10.30 -1.40
C HIS A 125 -6.45 9.61 -0.06
N VAL A 126 -6.25 10.38 1.02
CA VAL A 126 -6.12 9.88 2.40
C VAL A 126 -7.31 8.99 2.78
N ALA A 127 -8.55 9.45 2.54
CA ALA A 127 -9.75 8.65 2.78
C ALA A 127 -9.75 7.34 1.97
N ARG A 128 -9.55 7.43 0.64
CA ARG A 128 -9.49 6.25 -0.24
C ARG A 128 -8.38 5.26 0.11
N PHE A 129 -7.26 5.71 0.65
CA PHE A 129 -6.17 4.85 1.11
C PHE A 129 -6.51 4.16 2.44
N THR A 130 -7.15 4.88 3.36
CA THR A 130 -7.69 4.31 4.61
C THR A 130 -8.71 3.22 4.30
N ASP A 131 -9.67 3.50 3.40
CA ASP A 131 -10.68 2.54 2.96
C ASP A 131 -10.07 1.30 2.30
N LEU A 132 -8.96 1.46 1.56
CA LEU A 132 -8.23 0.36 0.94
C LEU A 132 -7.59 -0.56 2.00
N ILE A 133 -7.01 0.00 3.06
CA ILE A 133 -6.45 -0.79 4.17
C ILE A 133 -7.56 -1.51 4.92
N ASP A 134 -8.67 -0.83 5.25
CA ASP A 134 -9.80 -1.46 5.94
C ASP A 134 -10.39 -2.63 5.14
N GLN A 135 -10.71 -2.41 3.86
CA GLN A 135 -11.25 -3.45 2.99
C GLN A 135 -10.27 -4.61 2.78
N THR A 136 -8.98 -4.31 2.60
CA THR A 136 -7.95 -5.35 2.38
C THR A 136 -7.74 -6.17 3.65
N THR A 137 -7.58 -5.54 4.83
CA THR A 137 -7.44 -6.27 6.10
C THR A 137 -8.69 -7.07 6.45
N SER A 138 -9.89 -6.55 6.17
CA SER A 138 -11.16 -7.28 6.35
C SER A 138 -11.27 -8.50 5.40
N MET A 139 -10.83 -8.37 4.16
CA MET A 139 -10.77 -9.51 3.23
C MET A 139 -9.74 -10.55 3.63
N LEU A 140 -8.57 -10.14 4.12
CA LEU A 140 -7.51 -11.06 4.54
C LEU A 140 -7.81 -11.78 5.86
N GLY A 141 -8.19 -11.04 6.89
CA GLY A 141 -8.23 -11.49 8.28
C GLY A 141 -9.61 -11.80 8.85
N PHE A 142 -10.70 -11.34 8.23
CA PHE A 142 -12.07 -11.57 8.73
C PHE A 142 -12.88 -12.49 7.80
N THR A 143 -12.99 -12.15 6.52
CA THR A 143 -13.79 -12.93 5.54
C THR A 143 -13.01 -14.01 4.79
N GLU A 144 -11.67 -14.02 4.94
CA GLU A 144 -10.73 -14.90 4.21
C GLU A 144 -10.86 -14.88 2.67
N ASN A 145 -11.41 -13.81 2.11
CA ASN A 145 -11.52 -13.58 0.67
C ASN A 145 -10.17 -13.13 0.07
N LEU A 146 -9.19 -14.03 0.03
CA LEU A 146 -7.82 -13.74 -0.42
C LEU A 146 -7.77 -13.32 -1.89
N SER A 147 -8.59 -13.92 -2.74
CA SER A 147 -8.67 -13.60 -4.16
C SER A 147 -9.30 -12.21 -4.37
N GLY A 148 -10.28 -11.81 -3.55
CA GLY A 148 -10.82 -10.44 -3.50
C GLY A 148 -9.79 -9.40 -3.04
N ALA A 149 -9.03 -9.70 -1.97
CA ALA A 149 -7.94 -8.86 -1.50
C ALA A 149 -6.87 -8.63 -2.60
N TRP A 150 -6.50 -9.67 -3.33
CA TRP A 150 -5.57 -9.56 -4.45
C TRP A 150 -6.15 -8.78 -5.63
N GLN A 151 -7.43 -8.98 -5.94
CA GLN A 151 -8.12 -8.26 -7.00
C GLN A 151 -8.24 -6.76 -6.73
N ILE A 152 -8.58 -6.34 -5.49
CA ILE A 152 -8.68 -4.90 -5.17
C ILE A 152 -7.32 -4.21 -5.27
N VAL A 153 -6.26 -4.81 -4.72
CA VAL A 153 -4.88 -4.28 -4.78
C VAL A 153 -4.42 -4.12 -6.23
N ARG A 154 -4.59 -5.17 -7.06
CA ARG A 154 -4.24 -5.10 -8.49
C ARG A 154 -5.12 -4.10 -9.26
N LYS A 155 -6.40 -3.94 -8.91
CA LYS A 155 -7.31 -2.95 -9.52
C LYS A 155 -6.88 -1.52 -9.18
N THR A 156 -6.52 -1.26 -7.93
CA THR A 156 -5.98 0.03 -7.48
C THR A 156 -4.72 0.40 -8.25
N GLY A 157 -3.75 -0.52 -8.39
CA GLY A 157 -2.56 -0.29 -9.21
C GLY A 157 -2.88 0.10 -10.66
N ARG A 158 -3.78 -0.64 -11.32
CA ARG A 158 -4.22 -0.31 -12.70
C ARG A 158 -4.93 1.04 -12.84
N ILE A 159 -5.59 1.53 -11.80
CA ILE A 159 -6.22 2.86 -11.82
C ILE A 159 -5.16 3.97 -11.72
N HIS A 160 -4.07 3.73 -10.99
CA HIS A 160 -2.98 4.70 -10.84
C HIS A 160 -2.15 4.90 -12.11
N VAL A 161 -2.12 3.94 -13.04
CA VAL A 161 -1.52 4.11 -14.39
C VAL A 161 -2.19 5.27 -15.16
N LYS A 162 -3.45 5.60 -14.87
CA LYS A 162 -4.16 6.73 -15.50
C LYS A 162 -3.82 8.10 -14.88
N GLN A 163 -2.94 8.17 -13.89
CA GLN A 163 -2.44 9.43 -13.34
C GLN A 163 -1.23 9.86 -14.16
N GLY A 164 -1.35 10.90 -14.99
CA GLY A 164 -0.29 11.30 -15.93
C GLY A 164 1.08 11.56 -15.28
N PHE A 165 1.12 11.94 -14.00
CA PHE A 165 2.37 12.01 -13.23
C PHE A 165 3.02 10.64 -13.05
N LEU A 166 2.26 9.61 -12.63
CA LEU A 166 2.79 8.26 -12.47
C LEU A 166 3.06 7.60 -13.82
N GLU A 167 2.23 7.86 -14.84
CA GLU A 167 2.48 7.40 -16.22
C GLU A 167 3.85 7.84 -16.76
N GLN A 168 4.30 9.05 -16.39
CA GLN A 168 5.56 9.63 -16.87
C GLN A 168 6.76 9.35 -15.95
N ASN A 169 6.56 9.23 -14.63
CA ASN A 169 7.65 9.22 -13.65
C ASN A 169 7.77 7.91 -12.84
N GLN A 170 6.81 6.99 -12.90
CA GLN A 170 6.89 5.70 -12.19
C GLN A 170 7.91 4.77 -12.87
N ASN A 171 9.10 4.65 -12.28
CA ASN A 171 10.21 3.88 -12.86
C ASN A 171 10.84 2.96 -11.80
N GLN A 172 10.85 1.64 -12.05
CA GLN A 172 11.40 0.64 -11.12
C GLN A 172 12.93 0.72 -10.93
N LEU A 173 13.65 1.36 -11.85
CA LEU A 173 15.11 1.50 -11.78
C LEU A 173 15.58 2.87 -11.25
N GLU A 174 14.65 3.78 -10.99
CA GLU A 174 14.94 5.18 -10.64
C GLU A 174 14.08 5.66 -9.47
N LYS A 175 12.74 5.61 -9.62
CA LYS A 175 11.80 6.09 -8.60
C LYS A 175 10.46 5.35 -8.66
N ASN A 176 10.28 4.41 -7.74
CA ASN A 176 9.00 3.73 -7.52
C ASN A 176 8.18 4.51 -6.47
N TYR A 177 7.23 5.33 -6.91
CA TYR A 177 6.43 6.16 -6.00
C TYR A 177 5.52 5.35 -5.07
N PHE A 178 5.11 4.14 -5.46
CA PHE A 178 4.43 3.23 -4.54
C PHE A 178 5.37 2.81 -3.42
N GLU A 179 6.60 2.40 -3.74
CA GLU A 179 7.60 2.02 -2.74
C GLU A 179 7.97 3.19 -1.81
N VAL A 180 8.17 4.40 -2.35
CA VAL A 180 8.40 5.61 -1.53
C VAL A 180 7.27 5.81 -0.50
N VAL A 181 6.00 5.77 -0.92
CA VAL A 181 4.87 5.89 0.00
C VAL A 181 4.84 4.73 0.99
N MET A 182 4.96 3.49 0.51
CA MET A 182 4.78 2.29 1.33
C MET A 182 5.90 2.09 2.36
N ASN A 183 7.14 2.49 2.06
CA ASN A 183 8.25 2.44 3.03
C ASN A 183 8.01 3.41 4.20
N ILE A 184 7.54 4.64 3.92
CA ILE A 184 7.17 5.59 4.99
C ILE A 184 5.98 5.07 5.81
N PHE A 185 5.03 4.35 5.21
CA PHE A 185 4.00 3.66 5.98
C PHE A 185 4.56 2.53 6.86
N ILE A 186 5.53 1.74 6.39
CA ILE A 186 6.18 0.71 7.23
C ILE A 186 6.85 1.37 8.45
N GLU A 187 7.58 2.47 8.24
CA GLU A 187 8.28 3.19 9.32
C GLU A 187 7.33 3.91 10.28
N ARG A 188 6.29 4.57 9.77
CA ARG A 188 5.44 5.48 10.54
C ARG A 188 4.12 4.87 11.03
N PHE A 189 3.59 3.84 10.36
CA PHE A 189 2.28 3.24 10.71
C PHE A 189 2.40 2.05 11.66
N ILE A 190 3.48 1.27 11.57
CA ILE A 190 3.72 0.11 12.46
C ILE A 190 3.75 0.52 13.95
N PRO A 191 4.40 1.63 14.37
CA PRO A 191 4.37 2.08 15.77
C PRO A 191 2.96 2.32 16.33
N PHE A 192 2.01 2.79 15.50
CA PHE A 192 0.60 2.90 15.92
C PHE A 192 -0.06 1.52 16.03
N LEU A 193 0.15 0.63 15.05
CA LEU A 193 -0.42 -0.73 15.05
C LEU A 193 0.06 -1.60 16.24
N THR A 194 1.29 -1.34 16.74
CA THR A 194 1.86 -2.00 17.91
C THR A 194 1.47 -1.35 19.24
N GLY A 195 1.00 -0.10 19.22
CA GLY A 195 0.75 0.71 20.42
C GLY A 195 2.03 1.34 21.01
N GLU A 196 3.12 1.38 20.25
CA GLU A 196 4.36 2.09 20.61
C GLU A 196 4.23 3.61 20.41
N GLN A 197 3.29 4.04 19.55
CA GLN A 197 2.96 5.44 19.30
C GLN A 197 1.44 5.67 19.41
N GLU A 198 1.05 6.69 20.18
CA GLU A 198 -0.33 7.19 20.27
C GLU A 198 -0.52 8.41 19.34
N LEU A 199 -1.78 8.74 19.00
CA LEU A 199 -2.10 10.00 18.32
C LEU A 199 -1.68 11.20 19.20
N PRO A 200 -1.10 12.26 18.62
CA PRO A 200 -0.80 13.47 19.39
C PRO A 200 -2.11 14.06 19.93
N ALA A 201 -2.10 14.47 21.21
CA ALA A 201 -3.27 15.08 21.82
C ALA A 201 -3.71 16.34 21.03
N PRO A 202 -5.02 16.59 20.89
CA PRO A 202 -5.54 17.68 20.05
C PRO A 202 -5.10 19.08 20.51
N ASP A 203 -4.74 19.22 21.79
CA ASP A 203 -4.02 20.38 22.32
C ASP A 203 -2.53 20.02 22.46
N GLY A 204 -1.66 20.81 21.82
CA GLY A 204 -0.20 20.61 21.71
C GLY A 204 0.57 20.81 23.03
N ASN A 205 0.19 20.10 24.07
CA ASN A 205 0.81 20.14 25.39
C ASN A 205 1.69 18.89 25.54
N GLU A 206 2.98 19.00 25.17
CA GLU A 206 3.99 17.97 25.41
C GLU A 206 4.16 17.73 26.93
N LYS A 207 3.31 16.87 27.50
CA LYS A 207 3.57 16.30 28.82
C LYS A 207 4.68 15.26 28.68
N LYS A 208 5.93 15.72 28.81
CA LYS A 208 7.10 14.89 29.09
C LYS A 208 6.86 14.06 30.36
N LYS A 209 6.21 12.89 30.21
CA LYS A 209 6.22 11.84 31.21
C LYS A 209 7.61 11.20 31.21
N LEU A 210 8.54 11.86 31.91
CA LEU A 210 9.65 11.17 32.53
C LEU A 210 9.07 10.08 33.43
N LEU A 211 9.18 8.82 32.99
CA LEU A 211 8.85 7.65 33.80
C LEU A 211 9.87 7.53 34.93
N THR A 212 9.64 8.26 36.02
CA THR A 212 10.34 8.04 37.29
C THR A 212 9.95 6.67 37.82
N ILE A 213 10.75 5.66 37.50
CA ILE A 213 10.64 4.32 38.09
C ILE A 213 10.91 4.47 39.59
N LYS A 214 9.86 4.42 40.41
CA LYS A 214 10.02 4.10 41.83
C LYS A 214 10.35 2.62 41.92
N LYS A 215 11.54 2.31 42.43
CA LYS A 215 11.81 1.01 43.04
C LYS A 215 11.19 1.01 44.43
N GLU A 216 10.42 -0.04 44.71
CA GLU A 216 10.31 -0.64 46.05
C GLU A 216 11.17 -1.92 46.03
#